data_AF-A0A2C9KZF7-F1
#
_entry.id   AF-A0A2C9KZF7-F1
#
_cell.length_a   1.000
_cell.length_b   1.000
_cell.length_c   1.000
_cell.angle_alpha   90.00
_cell.angle_beta   90.00
_cell.angle_gamma   90.00
#
_symmetry.space_group_name_H-M   'P 1'
#
loop_
_entity.id
_entity.type
_entity.pdbx_description
1 polymer ?
#
loop_
_entity_poly.entity_id
_entity_poly.type
_entity_poly.pdbx_seq_one_letter_code
_entity_poly.pdbx_strand_id
1 'polypeptide(L)'
;MAIQEFRKHIGGAMVSYNPEDKSLHVLSTNPSVIKRASMIGDMFLRNMRQKVLLKQRTEEAVKKLQSTKIRSGYMEEFQVRDELMGLAIGTHGVNIQQARKVDGITGIELDEASCTFKVYGEVLYISIV
;
A
#
# COMPACT_ATOMS: atom_id res chain seq x y z
N MET A 1 4.12 23.86 -6.77
CA MET A 1 4.43 25.30 -6.81
C MET A 1 4.22 25.74 -8.24
N ALA A 2 3.10 26.41 -8.51
CA ALA A 2 2.89 26.98 -9.83
C ALA A 2 4.00 28.01 -10.09
N ILE A 3 4.51 28.10 -11.33
CA ILE A 3 5.57 29.06 -11.71
C ILE A 3 5.26 30.49 -11.24
N GLN A 4 3.97 30.82 -11.12
CA GLN A 4 3.44 32.08 -10.63
C GLN A 4 3.72 32.32 -9.14
N GLU A 5 3.64 31.29 -8.29
CA GLU A 5 4.06 31.38 -6.89
C GLU A 5 5.57 31.59 -6.79
N PHE A 6 6.36 30.85 -7.57
CA PHE A 6 7.82 31.01 -7.56
C PHE A 6 8.23 32.43 -7.95
N ARG A 7 7.63 32.98 -9.02
CA ARG A 7 7.82 34.38 -9.45
C ARG A 7 7.48 35.39 -8.34
N LYS A 8 6.41 35.15 -7.58
CA LYS A 8 6.01 36.01 -6.45
C LYS A 8 7.06 36.03 -5.33
N HIS A 9 7.69 34.89 -5.03
CA HIS A 9 8.63 34.77 -3.91
C HIS A 9 10.05 35.26 -4.22
N ILE A 10 10.51 35.20 -5.48
CA ILE A 10 11.86 35.64 -5.84
C ILE A 10 11.99 37.17 -5.97
N GLY A 11 10.95 37.82 -6.52
CA GLY A 11 10.86 39.26 -6.79
C GLY A 11 11.87 39.77 -7.82
N GLY A 12 11.43 40.49 -8.86
CA GLY A 12 12.33 41.20 -9.78
C GLY A 12 13.21 40.31 -10.67
N ALA A 13 12.70 39.16 -11.11
CA ALA A 13 13.33 38.31 -12.12
C ALA A 13 12.36 37.92 -13.22
N MET A 14 12.89 37.74 -14.43
CA MET A 14 12.20 37.06 -15.51
C MET A 14 12.36 35.56 -15.31
N VAL A 15 11.24 34.84 -15.23
CA VAL A 15 11.23 33.38 -15.09
C VAL A 15 10.54 32.78 -16.30
N SER A 16 11.17 31.85 -17.00
CA SER A 16 10.54 31.07 -18.08
C SER A 16 10.65 29.59 -17.79
N TYR A 17 9.71 28.80 -18.31
CA TYR A 17 9.77 27.34 -18.24
C TYR A 17 10.10 26.82 -19.63
N ASN A 18 11.15 25.99 -19.72
CA ASN A 18 11.46 25.24 -20.92
C ASN A 18 10.79 23.86 -20.83
N PRO A 19 9.78 23.56 -21.67
CA PRO A 19 9.11 22.27 -21.66
C PRO A 19 9.99 21.12 -22.19
N GLU A 20 10.97 21.39 -23.04
CA GLU A 20 11.86 20.36 -23.61
C GLU A 20 12.79 19.79 -22.53
N ASP A 21 13.46 20.69 -21.81
CA ASP A 21 14.39 20.32 -20.72
C ASP A 21 13.69 20.14 -19.37
N LYS A 22 12.38 20.41 -19.31
CA LYS A 22 11.58 20.45 -18.07
C LYS A 22 12.23 21.31 -16.98
N SER A 23 12.83 22.43 -17.37
CA SER A 23 13.65 23.28 -16.51
C SER A 23 13.05 24.69 -16.37
N LEU A 24 13.35 25.35 -15.25
CA LEU A 24 12.99 26.74 -15.01
C LEU A 24 14.23 27.62 -15.18
N HIS A 25 14.15 28.60 -16.08
CA HIS A 25 15.19 29.60 -16.26
C HIS A 25 14.82 30.86 -15.47
N VAL A 26 15.78 31.36 -14.69
CA VAL A 26 15.64 32.59 -13.91
C VAL A 26 16.71 33.57 -14.35
N LEU A 27 16.29 34.70 -14.91
CA LEU A 27 17.18 35.77 -15.37
C LEU A 27 17.00 36.99 -14.49
N SER A 28 18.09 37.43 -13.86
CA SER A 28 18.16 38.67 -13.08
C SER A 28 19.58 39.19 -13.05
N THR A 29 19.74 40.50 -13.05
CA THR A 29 21.03 41.18 -12.80
C THR A 29 21.25 41.43 -11.30
N ASN A 30 20.26 41.16 -10.45
CA ASN A 30 20.33 41.38 -9.01
C ASN A 30 20.84 40.11 -8.28
N PRO A 31 22.04 40.15 -7.66
CA PRO A 31 22.61 38.98 -6.98
C PRO A 31 21.74 38.42 -5.84
N SER A 32 20.99 39.29 -5.14
CA SER A 32 20.08 38.85 -4.07
C SER A 32 18.92 38.02 -4.60
N VAL A 33 18.43 38.34 -5.81
CA VAL A 33 17.37 37.58 -6.47
C VAL A 33 17.88 36.21 -6.91
N ILE A 34 19.09 36.15 -7.47
CA ILE A 34 19.75 34.89 -7.86
C ILE A 34 19.92 33.98 -6.63
N LYS A 35 20.42 34.51 -5.51
CA LYS A 35 20.61 33.75 -4.27
C LYS A 35 19.28 33.21 -3.74
N ARG A 36 18.21 34.02 -3.74
CA ARG A 36 16.86 33.56 -3.33
C ARG A 36 16.32 32.47 -4.23
N ALA A 37 16.43 32.63 -5.55
CA ALA A 37 15.97 31.65 -6.52
C ALA A 37 16.67 30.29 -6.33
N SER A 38 17.98 30.29 -6.11
CA SER A 38 18.77 29.10 -5.82
C SER A 38 18.31 28.40 -4.53
N MET A 39 18.19 29.13 -3.41
CA MET A 39 17.73 28.55 -2.14
C MET A 39 16.33 27.93 -2.23
N ILE A 40 15.39 28.58 -2.93
CA ILE A 40 14.04 28.06 -3.13
C ILE A 40 14.08 26.81 -4.02
N GLY A 41 14.92 26.78 -5.05
CA GLY A 41 15.16 25.60 -5.88
C GLY A 41 15.66 24.41 -5.05
N ASP A 42 16.69 24.61 -4.25
CA ASP A 42 17.24 23.58 -3.37
C ASP A 42 16.23 23.09 -2.32
N MET A 43 15.48 24.01 -1.72
CA MET A 43 14.40 23.67 -0.80
C MET A 43 13.32 22.84 -1.48
N PHE A 44 12.90 23.23 -2.69
CA PHE A 44 11.88 22.53 -3.45
C PHE A 44 12.31 21.10 -3.79
N LEU A 45 13.55 20.91 -4.24
CA LEU A 45 14.13 19.59 -4.52
C LEU A 45 14.19 18.71 -3.25
N ARG A 46 14.63 19.27 -2.12
CA ARG A 46 14.62 18.57 -0.83
C ARG A 46 13.20 18.18 -0.41
N ASN A 47 12.25 19.10 -0.48
CA ASN A 47 10.85 18.84 -0.15
C ASN A 47 10.23 17.76 -1.06
N MET A 48 10.59 17.75 -2.34
CA MET A 48 10.11 16.73 -3.28
C MET A 48 10.67 15.34 -2.92
N ARG A 49 11.97 15.24 -2.64
CA ARG A 49 12.60 13.99 -2.18
C ARG A 49 11.95 13.49 -0.88
N GLN A 50 11.73 14.39 0.08
CA GLN A 50 11.06 14.06 1.33
C GLN A 50 9.62 13.58 1.09
N LYS A 51 8.87 14.24 0.19
CA LYS A 51 7.50 13.83 -0.17
C LYS A 51 7.47 12.43 -0.77
N VAL A 52 8.41 12.10 -1.65
CA VAL A 52 8.55 10.75 -2.21
C VAL A 52 8.83 9.72 -1.12
N LEU A 53 9.78 9.99 -0.23
CA LEU A 53 10.11 9.10 0.88
C LEU A 53 8.92 8.87 1.82
N LEU A 54 8.17 9.92 2.16
CA LEU A 54 6.97 9.81 2.99
C LEU A 54 5.88 8.97 2.31
N LYS A 55 5.70 9.16 1.00
CA LYS A 55 4.76 8.36 0.21
C LYS A 55 5.15 6.88 0.26
N GLN A 56 6.41 6.56 0.01
CA GLN A 56 6.91 5.18 0.09
C GLN A 56 6.70 4.56 1.49
N ARG A 57 7.05 5.29 2.56
CA ARG A 57 6.80 4.84 3.94
C ARG A 57 5.31 4.60 4.22
N THR A 58 4.44 5.44 3.68
CA THR A 58 2.99 5.30 3.82
C THR A 58 2.51 4.04 3.10
N GLU A 59 2.97 3.80 1.87
CA GLU A 59 2.63 2.59 1.10
C GLU A 59 3.10 1.31 1.82
N GLU A 60 4.32 1.32 2.34
CA GLU A 60 4.85 0.19 3.13
C GLU A 60 4.05 -0.03 4.43
N ALA A 61 3.66 1.04 5.13
CA ALA A 61 2.84 0.95 6.33
C ALA A 61 1.44 0.40 6.01
N VAL A 62 0.81 0.84 4.92
CA VAL A 62 -0.49 0.32 4.45
C VAL A 62 -0.39 -1.17 4.12
N LYS A 63 0.66 -1.58 3.40
CA LYS A 63 0.90 -3.00 3.08
C LYS A 63 1.06 -3.85 4.34
N LYS A 64 1.80 -3.36 5.33
CA LYS A 64 1.93 -4.01 6.65
C LYS A 64 0.58 -4.08 7.36
N LEU A 65 -0.18 -2.98 7.42
CA LEU A 65 -1.51 -2.95 8.03
C LEU A 65 -2.48 -3.95 7.40
N GLN A 66 -2.50 -4.06 6.07
CA GLN A 66 -3.29 -5.07 5.35
C GLN A 66 -2.86 -6.49 5.72
N SER A 67 -1.55 -6.76 5.80
CA SER A 67 -1.05 -8.07 6.25
C SER A 67 -1.43 -8.39 7.70
N THR A 68 -1.50 -7.38 8.59
CA THR A 68 -1.94 -7.56 9.97
C THR A 68 -3.45 -7.71 10.08
N LYS A 69 -4.25 -7.06 9.22
CA LYS A 69 -5.72 -7.22 9.19
C LYS A 69 -6.13 -8.65 8.80
N ILE A 70 -5.40 -9.30 7.88
CA ILE A 70 -5.58 -10.73 7.58
C ILE A 70 -5.30 -11.59 8.83
N ARG A 71 -4.48 -11.10 9.77
CA ARG A 71 -4.09 -11.78 11.01
C ARG A 71 -4.96 -11.41 12.22
N SER A 72 -5.85 -10.41 12.11
CA SER A 72 -6.75 -9.98 13.19
C SER A 72 -8.14 -10.62 13.10
N GLY A 73 -8.32 -11.59 12.22
CA GLY A 73 -9.52 -12.44 12.16
C GLY A 73 -9.50 -13.52 13.24
N TYR A 74 -10.66 -14.14 13.47
CA TYR A 74 -10.77 -15.36 14.26
C TYR A 74 -10.17 -16.52 13.48
N MET A 75 -9.50 -17.41 14.19
CA MET A 75 -8.95 -18.65 13.63
C MET A 75 -9.45 -19.81 14.48
N GLU A 76 -10.02 -20.80 13.82
CA GLU A 76 -10.43 -22.06 14.43
C GLU A 76 -9.66 -23.21 13.79
N GLU A 77 -9.11 -24.06 14.64
CA GLU A 77 -8.30 -25.21 14.25
C GLU A 77 -9.00 -26.50 14.70
N PHE A 78 -9.21 -27.43 13.77
CA PHE A 78 -9.79 -28.72 14.08
C PHE A 78 -9.20 -29.84 13.23
N GLN A 79 -9.15 -31.03 13.80
CA GLN A 79 -8.64 -32.22 13.14
C GLN A 79 -9.80 -33.07 12.61
N VAL A 80 -9.64 -33.58 11.39
CA VAL A 80 -10.59 -34.51 10.77
C VAL A 80 -9.96 -35.89 10.76
N ARG A 81 -10.77 -36.93 11.00
CA ARG A 81 -10.30 -38.32 10.91
C ARG A 81 -9.90 -38.61 9.46
N ASP A 82 -8.81 -39.34 9.24
CA ASP A 82 -8.27 -39.63 7.89
C ASP A 82 -9.33 -40.15 6.91
N GLU A 83 -10.19 -41.06 7.39
CA GLU A 83 -11.30 -41.64 6.61
C GLU A 83 -12.37 -40.63 6.15
N LEU A 84 -12.48 -39.49 6.83
CA LEU A 84 -13.41 -38.40 6.52
C LEU A 84 -12.76 -37.26 5.74
N MET A 85 -11.44 -37.27 5.56
CA MET A 85 -10.71 -36.19 4.90
C MET A 85 -11.18 -35.98 3.46
N GLY A 86 -11.35 -37.07 2.71
CA GLY A 86 -11.86 -37.01 1.34
C GLY A 86 -13.29 -36.44 1.24
N LEU A 87 -14.11 -36.65 2.27
CA LEU A 87 -15.45 -36.08 2.37
C LEU A 87 -15.39 -34.58 2.73
N ALA A 88 -14.49 -34.18 3.63
CA ALA A 88 -14.29 -32.78 3.99
C ALA A 88 -13.76 -31.94 2.81
N ILE A 89 -12.84 -32.50 2.01
CA ILE A 89 -12.33 -31.87 0.79
C ILE A 89 -13.42 -31.85 -0.31
N GLY A 90 -14.16 -32.95 -0.43
CA GLY A 90 -15.09 -33.19 -1.52
C GLY A 90 -14.39 -33.62 -2.80
N THR A 91 -15.13 -34.21 -3.74
CA THR A 91 -14.58 -34.64 -5.03
C THR A 91 -13.98 -33.43 -5.76
N HIS A 92 -12.70 -33.49 -6.14
CA HIS A 92 -11.95 -32.37 -6.73
C HIS A 92 -11.89 -31.08 -5.87
N GLY A 93 -12.12 -31.16 -4.56
CA GLY A 93 -12.05 -29.99 -3.66
C GLY A 93 -13.33 -29.14 -3.61
N VAL A 94 -14.46 -29.65 -4.13
CA VAL A 94 -15.73 -28.90 -4.20
C VAL A 94 -16.17 -28.37 -2.83
N ASN A 95 -16.05 -29.17 -1.77
CA ASN A 95 -16.53 -28.76 -0.44
C ASN A 95 -15.64 -27.65 0.15
N ILE A 96 -14.31 -27.76 0.04
CA ILE A 96 -13.40 -26.68 0.50
C ILE A 96 -13.58 -25.40 -0.32
N GLN A 97 -13.82 -25.51 -1.63
CA GLN A 97 -14.06 -24.34 -2.47
C GLN A 97 -15.38 -23.64 -2.14
N GLN A 98 -16.41 -24.39 -1.75
CA GLN A 98 -17.67 -23.84 -1.26
C GLN A 98 -17.50 -23.20 0.11
N ALA A 99 -16.79 -23.85 1.04
CA ALA A 99 -16.47 -23.28 2.34
C ALA A 99 -15.74 -21.93 2.21
N ARG A 100 -14.76 -21.80 1.31
CA ARG A 100 -14.09 -20.50 1.05
C ARG A 100 -15.00 -19.38 0.53
N LYS A 101 -16.21 -19.69 0.08
CA LYS A 101 -17.21 -18.72 -0.38
C LYS A 101 -18.24 -18.39 0.71
N VAL A 102 -18.21 -19.07 1.85
CA VAL A 102 -19.08 -18.77 2.99
C VAL A 102 -18.75 -17.37 3.50
N ASP A 103 -19.80 -16.59 3.74
CA ASP A 103 -19.64 -15.22 4.21
C ASP A 103 -18.89 -15.18 5.55
N GLY A 104 -17.98 -14.23 5.67
CA GLY A 104 -17.10 -14.13 6.83
C GLY A 104 -15.89 -15.09 6.83
N ILE A 105 -15.75 -16.05 5.91
CA ILE A 105 -14.51 -16.84 5.75
C ILE A 105 -13.51 -16.05 4.90
N THR A 106 -12.31 -15.87 5.45
CA THR A 106 -11.19 -15.17 4.79
C THR A 106 -10.10 -16.11 4.30
N GLY A 107 -10.04 -17.33 4.82
CA GLY A 107 -9.06 -18.34 4.41
C GLY A 107 -9.32 -19.71 5.01
N ILE A 108 -8.84 -20.76 4.34
CA ILE A 108 -8.82 -22.13 4.85
C ILE A 108 -7.46 -22.74 4.48
N GLU A 109 -6.71 -23.22 5.46
CA GLU A 109 -5.48 -23.99 5.27
C GLU A 109 -5.72 -25.45 5.68
N LEU A 110 -5.09 -26.38 4.98
CA LEU A 110 -5.11 -27.81 5.28
C LEU A 110 -3.67 -28.30 5.42
N ASP A 111 -3.36 -28.90 6.56
CA ASP A 111 -2.17 -29.73 6.74
C ASP A 111 -2.55 -31.19 6.51
N GLU A 112 -2.18 -31.72 5.34
CA GLU A 112 -2.49 -33.09 4.93
C GLU A 112 -1.78 -34.16 5.79
N ALA A 113 -0.65 -33.84 6.41
CA ALA A 113 0.11 -34.80 7.19
C ALA A 113 -0.54 -35.07 8.56
N SER A 114 -1.19 -34.05 9.13
CA SER A 114 -1.87 -34.13 10.43
C SER A 114 -3.39 -34.17 10.32
N CYS A 115 -3.94 -34.06 9.11
CA CYS A 115 -5.37 -33.95 8.84
C CYS A 115 -6.03 -32.77 9.58
N THR A 116 -5.31 -31.65 9.68
CA THR A 116 -5.72 -30.46 10.43
C THR A 116 -6.16 -29.34 9.51
N PHE A 117 -7.34 -28.80 9.77
CA PHE A 117 -7.88 -27.62 9.11
C PHE A 117 -7.68 -26.38 9.98
N LYS A 118 -7.26 -25.28 9.37
CA LYS A 118 -7.26 -23.94 9.96
C LYS A 118 -8.19 -23.05 9.16
N VAL A 119 -9.28 -22.61 9.78
CA VAL A 119 -10.27 -21.74 9.17
C VAL A 119 -10.09 -20.33 9.73
N TYR A 120 -9.97 -19.35 8.84
CA TYR A 120 -9.81 -17.94 9.16
C TYR A 120 -11.08 -17.19 8.79
N GLY A 121 -11.54 -16.29 9.66
CA GLY A 121 -12.74 -15.50 9.38
C GLY A 121 -12.82 -14.17 10.12
N GLU A 122 -13.75 -13.32 9.70
CA GLU A 122 -14.00 -12.00 10.32
C GLU A 122 -14.98 -12.09 11.52
N VAL A 123 -15.70 -13.21 11.67
CA VAL A 123 -16.73 -13.42 12.70
C VAL A 123 -16.44 -14.65 13.57
N LEU A 124 -16.84 -14.59 14.85
CA LEU A 124 -16.56 -15.62 15.85
C LEU A 124 -17.37 -16.92 15.67
N TYR A 125 -18.43 -16.88 14.85
CA TYR A 125 -19.27 -18.04 14.53
C TYR A 125 -19.20 -18.32 13.04
N ILE A 126 -18.58 -19.44 12.68
CA ILE A 126 -18.51 -19.93 11.30
C ILE A 126 -19.35 -21.20 11.23
N SER A 127 -20.56 -21.13 10.67
CA SER A 127 -21.37 -22.32 10.40
C SER A 127 -20.96 -22.92 9.06
N ILE A 128 -20.16 -23.99 9.12
CA ILE A 128 -19.90 -24.88 7.98
C ILE A 128 -20.84 -26.08 8.17
N VAL A 129 -21.95 -26.09 7.44
CA VAL A 129 -22.92 -27.21 7.43
C VAL A 129 -22.49 -28.25 6.41
#